data_AF-A0A3M1XRA7-F1
#
_entry.id   AF-A0A3M1XRA7-F1
#
_cell.length_a   1.000
_cell.length_b   1.000
_cell.length_c   1.000
_cell.angle_alpha   90.00
_cell.angle_beta   90.00
_cell.angle_gamma   90.00
#
_symmetry.space_group_name_H-M   'P 1'
#
loop_
_entity.id
_entity.type
_entity.pdbx_description
1 polymer ?
#
loop_
_entity_poly.entity_id
_entity_poly.type
_entity_poly.pdbx_seq_one_letter_code
_entity_poly.pdbx_strand_id
1 'polypeptide(L)'
;MVSGDEARSLMEQALNREDLVQPTIYRRFYEMEALARAGLGDRYLDQLGIWKEMLRAGVTTWPETGLESRSECHGWGASPNYHLYEIVAGIRPAAPGYGRVEIAPHLGALEGVQVTLPPSGRADSG
;
A
#
# COMPACT_ATOMS: atom_id res chain seq x y z
N MET A 1 -19.30 9.11 2.55
CA MET A 1 -17.88 8.83 2.86
C MET A 1 -17.32 10.08 3.52
N VAL A 2 -16.55 9.93 4.59
CA VAL A 2 -15.84 11.05 5.23
C VAL A 2 -14.69 11.52 4.33
N SER A 3 -14.33 12.79 4.38
CA SER A 3 -13.27 13.39 3.56
C SER A 3 -12.56 14.53 4.32
N GLY A 4 -11.44 15.01 3.77
CA GLY A 4 -10.68 16.10 4.36
C GLY A 4 -10.19 15.81 5.79
N ASP A 5 -10.27 16.79 6.67
CA ASP A 5 -9.78 16.70 8.05
C ASP A 5 -10.49 15.62 8.86
N GLU A 6 -11.77 15.34 8.59
CA GLU A 6 -12.51 14.26 9.25
C GLU A 6 -11.94 12.89 8.90
N ALA A 7 -11.65 12.64 7.61
CA ALA A 7 -11.01 11.40 7.17
C ALA A 7 -9.61 11.24 7.76
N ARG A 8 -8.83 12.32 7.81
CA ARG A 8 -7.51 12.35 8.44
C ARG A 8 -7.59 11.98 9.92
N SER A 9 -8.47 12.63 10.67
CA SER A 9 -8.64 12.38 12.11
C SER A 9 -9.08 10.94 12.39
N LEU A 10 -10.04 10.42 11.62
CA LEU A 10 -10.48 9.03 11.76
C LEU A 10 -9.34 8.03 11.49
N MET A 11 -8.54 8.27 10.46
CA MET A 11 -7.41 7.41 10.13
C MET A 11 -6.33 7.48 11.21
N GLU A 12 -5.99 8.67 11.71
CA GLU A 12 -5.06 8.84 12.83
C GLU A 12 -5.55 8.11 14.09
N GLN A 13 -6.85 8.15 14.40
CA GLN A 13 -7.42 7.40 15.51
C GLN A 13 -7.28 5.88 15.28
N ALA A 14 -7.60 5.39 14.09
CA ALA A 14 -7.51 3.97 13.76
C ALA A 14 -6.07 3.42 13.90
N LEU A 15 -5.06 4.20 13.50
CA LEU A 15 -3.65 3.81 13.60
C LEU A 15 -3.11 3.78 15.04
N ASN A 16 -3.63 4.64 15.92
CA ASN A 16 -3.10 4.82 17.29
C ASN A 16 -3.88 4.05 18.36
N ARG A 17 -4.97 3.36 17.99
CA ARG A 17 -5.84 2.62 18.91
C ARG A 17 -5.48 1.14 18.94
N GLU A 18 -4.76 0.73 19.98
CA GLU A 18 -4.34 -0.67 20.17
C GLU A 18 -5.47 -1.61 20.60
N ASP A 19 -6.58 -1.07 21.12
CA ASP A 19 -7.75 -1.85 21.53
C ASP A 19 -8.67 -2.23 20.35
N LEU A 20 -8.34 -1.81 19.13
CA LEU A 20 -9.01 -2.25 17.90
C LEU A 20 -8.36 -3.53 17.37
N VAL A 21 -9.20 -4.42 16.84
CA VAL A 21 -8.74 -5.59 16.11
C VAL A 21 -7.95 -5.12 14.89
N GLN A 22 -6.70 -5.56 14.83
CA GLN A 22 -5.80 -5.21 13.74
C GLN A 22 -6.23 -5.87 12.43
N PRO A 23 -6.10 -5.18 11.28
CA PRO A 23 -6.45 -5.76 10.00
C PRO A 23 -5.50 -6.92 9.63
N THR A 24 -6.08 -7.95 9.01
CA THR A 24 -5.31 -9.04 8.38
C THR A 24 -4.44 -8.50 7.25
N ILE A 25 -3.42 -9.25 6.82
CA ILE A 25 -2.56 -8.88 5.68
C ILE A 25 -3.39 -8.49 4.45
N TYR A 26 -4.45 -9.25 4.15
CA TYR A 26 -5.39 -8.92 3.08
C TYR A 26 -6.06 -7.56 3.27
N ARG A 27 -6.60 -7.27 4.47
CA ARG A 27 -7.33 -6.02 4.74
C ARG A 27 -6.41 -4.80 4.86
N ARG A 28 -5.14 -5.01 5.22
CA ARG A 28 -4.12 -3.95 5.22
C ARG A 28 -4.01 -3.30 3.83
N PHE A 29 -4.33 -3.99 2.73
CA PHE A 29 -4.42 -3.36 1.41
C PHE A 29 -5.33 -2.13 1.43
N TYR A 30 -6.57 -2.29 1.89
CA TYR A 30 -7.56 -1.21 1.91
C TYR A 30 -7.26 -0.17 3.00
N GLU A 31 -6.61 -0.57 4.08
CA GLU A 31 -6.13 0.37 5.10
C GLU A 31 -5.10 1.34 4.50
N MET A 32 -4.17 0.86 3.66
CA MET A 32 -3.17 1.72 3.02
C MET A 32 -3.79 2.63 1.95
N GLU A 33 -4.78 2.13 1.20
CA GLU A 33 -5.60 2.97 0.30
C GLU A 33 -6.31 4.09 1.07
N ALA A 34 -6.90 3.77 2.23
CA ALA A 34 -7.56 4.76 3.08
C ALA A 34 -6.56 5.76 3.67
N LEU A 35 -5.40 5.30 4.11
CA LEU A 35 -4.30 6.12 4.61
C LEU A 35 -3.88 7.18 3.59
N ALA A 36 -3.62 6.76 2.35
CA ALA A 36 -3.24 7.67 1.28
C ALA A 36 -4.36 8.68 0.96
N ARG A 37 -5.61 8.22 0.85
CA ARG A 37 -6.78 9.09 0.58
C ARG A 37 -7.07 10.08 1.71
N ALA A 38 -6.70 9.74 2.95
CA ALA A 38 -6.80 10.62 4.11
C ALA A 38 -5.67 11.67 4.18
N GLY A 39 -4.78 11.73 3.18
CA GLY A 39 -3.66 12.67 3.13
C GLY A 39 -2.49 12.27 4.05
N LEU A 40 -2.42 11.00 4.45
CA LEU A 40 -1.40 10.46 5.36
C LEU A 40 -0.43 9.51 4.63
N GLY A 41 -0.28 9.64 3.31
CA GLY A 41 0.57 8.76 2.50
C GLY A 41 2.02 8.67 3.00
N ASP A 42 2.57 9.75 3.56
CA ASP A 42 3.95 9.77 4.10
C ASP A 42 4.15 8.84 5.31
N ARG A 43 3.07 8.36 5.92
CA ARG A 43 3.09 7.38 7.02
C ARG A 43 3.13 5.94 6.53
N TYR A 44 3.03 5.69 5.23
CA TYR A 44 2.94 4.34 4.66
C TYR A 44 4.11 3.44 5.07
N LEU A 45 5.34 3.97 5.05
CA LEU A 45 6.54 3.20 5.38
C LEU A 45 6.60 2.73 6.84
N ASP A 46 5.91 3.45 7.73
CA ASP A 46 5.76 3.09 9.14
C ASP A 46 4.85 1.87 9.31
N GLN A 47 3.91 1.65 8.39
CA GLN A 47 2.94 0.56 8.41
C GLN A 47 3.50 -0.78 7.91
N LEU A 48 4.75 -0.80 7.43
CA LEU A 48 5.40 -1.99 6.86
C LEU A 48 5.90 -3.01 7.90
N GLY A 49 5.53 -2.87 9.17
CA GLY A 49 6.04 -3.69 10.29
C GLY A 49 5.94 -5.20 10.04
N ILE A 50 4.74 -5.69 9.75
CA ILE A 50 4.49 -7.13 9.53
C ILE A 50 5.29 -7.68 8.34
N TRP A 51 5.46 -6.91 7.26
CA TRP A 51 6.30 -7.32 6.12
C TRP A 51 7.79 -7.35 6.48
N LYS A 52 8.27 -6.37 7.24
CA LYS A 52 9.65 -6.35 7.75
C LYS A 52 9.92 -7.54 8.67
N GLU A 53 8.96 -7.94 9.50
CA GLU A 53 9.06 -9.14 10.35
C GLU A 53 9.14 -10.41 9.52
N MET A 54 8.25 -10.58 8.53
CA MET A 54 8.28 -11.74 7.63
C MET A 54 9.61 -11.84 6.86
N LEU A 55 10.12 -10.72 6.34
CA LEU A 55 11.42 -10.68 5.66
C LEU A 55 12.58 -11.06 6.60
N ARG A 56 12.58 -10.59 7.86
CA ARG A 56 13.60 -10.97 8.85
C ARG A 56 13.57 -12.46 9.19
N ALA A 57 12.39 -13.08 9.12
CA ALA A 57 12.23 -14.53 9.30
C ALA A 57 12.72 -15.35 8.08
N GLY A 58 13.12 -14.69 6.99
CA GLY A 58 13.73 -15.35 5.83
C GLY A 58 12.74 -15.92 4.82
N VAL A 59 11.46 -15.50 4.85
CA VAL A 59 10.50 -15.93 3.82
C VAL A 59 10.92 -15.42 2.44
N THR A 60 10.72 -16.25 1.41
CA THR A 60 11.01 -15.91 0.00
C THR A 60 9.75 -15.66 -0.82
N THR A 61 8.57 -15.92 -0.24
CA THR A 61 7.24 -15.59 -0.76
C THR A 61 6.38 -15.02 0.39
N TRP A 62 5.16 -14.56 0.12
CA TRP A 62 4.33 -13.92 1.15
C TRP A 62 3.37 -14.89 1.83
N PRO A 63 3.49 -15.13 3.15
CA PRO A 63 2.49 -15.88 3.89
C PRO A 63 1.11 -15.21 3.90
N GLU A 64 0.07 -16.03 3.93
CA GLU A 64 -1.33 -15.60 3.85
C GLU A 64 -1.75 -14.73 5.05
N THR A 65 -1.40 -15.11 6.27
CA THR A 65 -1.85 -14.41 7.50
C THR A 65 -0.72 -13.98 8.45
N GLY A 66 0.53 -14.35 8.16
CA GLY A 66 1.69 -14.13 9.02
C GLY A 66 2.59 -15.37 9.05
N LEU A 67 3.53 -15.45 9.99
CA LEU A 67 4.50 -16.56 10.06
C LEU A 67 3.87 -17.93 10.39
N GLU A 68 2.75 -17.95 11.12
CA GLU A 68 2.01 -19.17 11.47
C GLU A 68 0.95 -19.55 10.42
N SER A 69 1.13 -19.08 9.19
CA SER A 69 0.14 -19.26 8.12
C SER A 69 0.12 -20.69 7.57
N ARG A 70 -1.08 -21.16 7.17
CA ARG A 70 -1.21 -22.42 6.42
C ARG A 70 -0.58 -22.34 5.02
N SER A 71 -0.73 -21.20 4.35
CA SER A 71 -0.11 -20.94 3.05
C SER A 71 1.02 -19.93 3.21
N GLU A 72 2.23 -20.31 2.79
CA GLU A 72 3.42 -19.45 2.82
C GLU A 72 3.58 -18.61 1.54
N CYS A 73 2.73 -18.83 0.53
CA CYS A 73 2.77 -18.14 -0.75
C CYS A 73 1.35 -17.72 -1.17
N HIS A 74 1.00 -16.47 -0.90
CA HIS A 74 -0.31 -15.92 -1.18
C HIS A 74 -0.20 -14.52 -1.79
N GLY A 75 -0.84 -14.34 -2.96
CA GLY A 75 -0.71 -13.12 -3.76
C GLY A 75 -1.16 -11.83 -3.05
N TRP A 76 -2.14 -11.91 -2.14
CA TRP A 76 -2.59 -10.73 -1.41
C TRP A 76 -1.55 -10.14 -0.45
N GLY A 77 -0.50 -10.90 -0.12
CA GLY A 77 0.58 -10.42 0.74
C GLY A 77 1.53 -9.48 0.00
N ALA A 78 1.45 -9.44 -1.33
CA ALA A 78 2.28 -8.62 -2.19
C ALA A 78 1.80 -7.16 -2.31
N SER A 79 0.88 -6.69 -1.46
CA SER A 79 0.39 -5.31 -1.51
C SER A 79 1.50 -4.23 -1.44
N PRO A 80 2.67 -4.43 -0.80
CA PRO A 80 3.76 -3.46 -0.89
C PRO A 80 4.27 -3.24 -2.32
N ASN A 81 4.23 -4.25 -3.18
CA ASN A 81 4.63 -4.11 -4.58
C ASN A 81 3.72 -3.16 -5.36
N TYR A 82 2.49 -2.94 -4.89
CA TYR A 82 1.55 -2.00 -5.51
C TYR A 82 1.68 -0.62 -4.85
N HIS A 83 1.63 -0.55 -3.52
CA HIS A 83 1.65 0.72 -2.79
C HIS A 83 2.98 1.46 -2.86
N LEU A 84 4.11 0.80 -3.10
CA LEU A 84 5.38 1.51 -3.35
C LEU A 84 5.31 2.35 -4.64
N TYR A 85 4.61 1.88 -5.67
CA TYR A 85 4.40 2.66 -6.89
C TYR A 85 3.33 3.72 -6.69
N GLU A 86 2.23 3.31 -6.08
CA GLU A 86 1.00 4.10 -6.04
C GLU A 86 1.00 5.17 -4.94
N ILE A 87 1.55 4.86 -3.76
CA ILE A 87 1.65 5.78 -2.62
C ILE A 87 3.03 6.44 -2.59
N VAL A 88 4.12 5.67 -2.53
CA VAL A 88 5.46 6.24 -2.33
C VAL A 88 5.93 7.04 -3.54
N ALA A 89 5.91 6.44 -4.72
CA ALA A 89 6.18 7.17 -5.96
C ALA A 89 5.01 8.04 -6.42
N GLY A 90 3.81 7.81 -5.87
CA GLY A 90 2.65 8.64 -6.11
C GLY A 90 2.08 8.52 -7.51
N ILE A 91 2.34 7.41 -8.22
CA ILE A 91 1.95 7.26 -9.63
C ILE A 91 0.58 6.59 -9.72
N ARG A 92 -0.40 7.32 -10.23
CA ARG A 92 -1.77 6.82 -10.45
C ARG A 92 -2.25 7.08 -11.89
N PRO A 93 -3.04 6.17 -12.49
CA PRO A 93 -3.64 6.43 -13.78
C PRO A 93 -4.69 7.54 -13.68
N ALA A 94 -4.54 8.58 -14.50
CA ALA A 94 -5.49 9.69 -14.63
C ALA A 94 -6.32 9.62 -15.93
N ALA A 95 -6.14 8.53 -16.70
CA ALA A 95 -6.92 8.14 -17.87
C ALA A 95 -6.78 6.61 -18.10
N PRO A 96 -7.70 5.97 -18.83
CA PRO A 96 -7.60 4.55 -19.18
C PRO A 96 -6.26 4.17 -19.82
N GLY A 97 -5.74 2.99 -19.46
CA GLY A 97 -4.50 2.46 -20.04
C GLY A 97 -3.25 3.29 -19.76
N TYR A 98 -3.23 4.11 -18.69
CA TYR A 98 -2.13 5.02 -18.38
C TYR A 98 -1.88 6.10 -19.46
N GLY A 99 -2.88 6.42 -20.29
CA GLY A 99 -2.76 7.50 -21.29
C GLY A 99 -2.47 8.88 -20.69
N ARG A 100 -2.72 9.04 -19.38
CA ARG A 100 -2.25 10.12 -18.53
C ARG A 100 -2.00 9.56 -17.13
N VAL A 101 -0.98 10.08 -16.46
CA VAL A 101 -0.68 9.75 -15.05
C VAL A 101 -0.69 11.00 -14.19
N GLU A 102 -1.10 10.82 -12.95
CA GLU A 102 -0.85 11.77 -11.86
C GLU A 102 0.38 11.30 -11.09
N ILE A 103 1.21 12.25 -10.65
CA ILE A 103 2.42 12.00 -9.88
C ILE A 103 2.37 12.89 -8.63
N ALA A 104 2.17 12.28 -7.47
CA ALA A 104 2.14 12.95 -6.16
C ALA A 104 2.86 12.09 -5.10
N PRO A 105 4.21 12.15 -5.03
CA PRO A 105 4.99 11.24 -4.19
C PRO A 105 4.79 11.46 -2.69
N HIS A 106 4.81 10.37 -1.93
CA HIS A 106 4.82 10.36 -0.47
C HIS A 106 6.05 9.62 0.05
N LEU A 107 7.18 10.34 0.14
CA LEU A 107 8.47 9.73 0.41
C LEU A 107 8.63 9.33 1.88
N GLY A 108 7.85 9.92 2.80
CA GLY A 108 8.08 9.75 4.24
C GLY A 108 9.52 10.08 4.61
N ALA A 109 10.28 9.09 5.06
CA ALA A 109 11.69 9.23 5.43
C ALA A 109 12.69 8.99 4.27
N LEU A 110 12.24 8.67 3.06
CA LEU A 110 13.12 8.43 1.91
C LEU A 110 13.62 9.74 1.31
N GLU A 111 14.88 9.76 0.87
CA GLU A 111 15.47 10.90 0.16
C GLU A 111 15.04 10.97 -1.32
N GLY A 112 14.52 9.87 -1.86
CA GLY A 112 14.04 9.80 -3.23
C GLY A 112 13.55 8.40 -3.58
N VAL A 113 12.91 8.30 -4.75
CA VAL A 113 12.43 7.04 -5.32
C VAL A 113 12.60 7.08 -6.83
N GLN A 114 13.08 5.99 -7.42
CA GLN A 114 13.14 5.79 -8.85
C GLN A 114 12.26 4.61 -9.23
N VAL A 115 11.41 4.81 -10.23
CA VAL A 115 10.40 3.83 -10.65
C VAL A 115 10.38 3.73 -12.17
N THR A 116 10.29 2.51 -12.67
CA THR A 116 10.05 2.21 -14.09
C THR A 116 8.76 1.42 -14.21
N LEU A 117 7.83 1.90 -15.02
CA LEU A 117 6.62 1.17 -15.38
C LEU A 117 6.83 0.45 -16.72
N PRO A 118 6.25 -0.75 -16.90
CA PRO A 118 6.19 -1.37 -18.21
C PRO A 118 5.40 -0.47 -19.18
N PRO A 119 5.71 -0.48 -20.49
CA PRO A 119 4.95 0.27 -21.48
C PRO A 119 3.47 -0.12 -21.41
N SER A 120 2.58 0.87 -21.58
CA SER A 120 1.13 0.62 -21.65
C SER A 120 0.85 -0.36 -22.79
N GLY A 121 0.48 -1.59 -22.44
CA GLY A 121 0.06 -2.60 -23.41
C GLY A 121 -1.17 -2.13 -24.17
N ARG A 122 -1.25 -2.46 -25.46
CA ARG A 122 -2.40 -2.21 -26.32
C ARG A 122 -3.60 -2.94 -25.73
N ALA A 123 -4.67 -2.20 -25.39
CA ALA A 123 -5.96 -2.80 -25.10
C ALA A 123 -6.57 -3.23 -26.44
N ASP A 124 -6.30 -4.45 -26.87
CA ASP A 124 -7.04 -5.05 -27.98
C ASP A 124 -8.45 -5.38 -27.46
N SER A 125 -9.41 -4.52 -27.79
CA SER A 125 -10.82 -4.84 -27.71
C SER A 125 -11.14 -5.83 -28.82
N GLY A 126 -11.26 -7.11 -28.48
CA GLY A 126 -11.90 -8.11 -29.33
C GLY A 126 -13.36 -7.81 -29.59
#